data_AF-A0A1C7N8S5-F1
#
_entry.id   AF-A0A1C7N8S5-F1
#
_cell.length_a   1.000
_cell.length_b   1.000
_cell.length_c   1.000
_cell.angle_alpha   90.00
_cell.angle_beta   90.00
_cell.angle_gamma   90.00
#
_symmetry.space_group_name_H-M   'P 1'
#
loop_
_entity.id
_entity.type
_entity.pdbx_description
1 polymer ?
#
loop_
_entity_poly.entity_id
_entity_poly.type
_entity_poly.pdbx_seq_one_letter_code
_entity_poly.pdbx_strand_id
1 'polypeptide(L)'
;MPFPEQQKKQTKAKRISTVNIADTKSINIMPHVLFSCDMMCIQHLNYVHWLEKEDDMELEKLDIILNPHSCLEIHCHFLLNGLHHVLTYPSWFHMALNYTMHQCGLSLLRQADNIYHYEMKKAFMTPPLSYLMDQQVPYGSLDRIDLVFDWTTNKPKEFQTVWKRERLSSDLFVRYMQDALYQLVIRKTCYQYPLIFSNHYVKKLSSIMSYLPHIAHSFQKIYTTSKSTMSVNNHDFAHTLGDKLKTIKMNTDVMNPYNEEEEEKITTHLVLGMYHTIKTAHKMRTCPTQKVVIDPPNAMCTVAKLWSTTACTSSLAHTQRP
;
A
#
# COMPACT_ATOMS: atom_id res chain seq x y z
N MET A 1 -10.00 -9.62 25.11
CA MET A 1 -10.73 -8.55 25.81
C MET A 1 -10.88 -7.38 24.83
N PRO A 2 -12.03 -6.68 24.75
CA PRO A 2 -12.10 -5.47 23.94
C PRO A 2 -11.33 -4.36 24.66
N PHE A 3 -10.46 -3.67 23.92
CA PHE A 3 -9.70 -2.52 24.42
C PHE A 3 -10.63 -1.32 24.67
N PRO A 4 -10.31 -0.39 25.60
CA PRO A 4 -11.17 0.74 25.94
C PRO A 4 -11.50 1.63 24.74
N GLU A 5 -12.75 2.05 24.61
CA GLU A 5 -13.19 3.01 23.58
C GLU A 5 -12.75 4.44 23.96
N GLN A 6 -11.60 4.89 23.46
CA GLN A 6 -11.38 6.33 23.30
C GLN A 6 -12.13 6.81 22.05
N GLN A 7 -12.59 8.06 22.05
CA GLN A 7 -13.38 8.64 20.96
C GLN A 7 -12.60 8.59 19.64
N LYS A 8 -13.02 7.67 18.75
CA LYS A 8 -12.46 7.51 17.40
C LYS A 8 -13.06 8.57 16.48
N LYS A 9 -12.25 9.54 16.04
CA LYS A 9 -12.64 10.42 14.93
C LYS A 9 -12.36 9.68 13.62
N GLN A 10 -13.39 9.49 12.80
CA GLN A 10 -13.24 8.90 11.48
C GLN A 10 -13.02 9.98 10.43
N THR A 11 -11.88 9.93 9.75
CA THR A 11 -11.56 10.84 8.65
C THR A 11 -11.63 10.09 7.33
N LYS A 12 -12.21 10.73 6.30
CA LYS A 12 -12.29 10.16 4.94
C LYS A 12 -11.27 10.84 4.04
N ALA A 13 -10.50 10.08 3.27
CA ALA A 13 -9.66 10.62 2.20
C ALA A 13 -9.92 9.95 0.86
N LYS A 14 -9.60 10.67 -0.21
CA LYS A 14 -9.72 10.22 -1.59
C LYS A 14 -8.37 10.31 -2.29
N ARG A 15 -7.94 9.20 -2.88
CA ARG A 15 -6.72 9.13 -3.70
C ARG A 15 -7.08 8.70 -5.13
N ILE A 16 -6.36 9.22 -6.11
CA ILE A 16 -6.65 8.99 -7.54
C ILE A 16 -5.39 8.48 -8.23
N SER A 17 -5.54 7.39 -8.98
CA SER A 17 -4.53 6.88 -9.91
C SER A 17 -5.10 6.87 -11.31
N THR A 18 -4.33 7.27 -12.31
CA THR A 18 -4.79 7.37 -13.70
C THR A 18 -3.92 6.54 -14.64
N VAL A 19 -4.48 5.99 -15.71
CA VAL A 19 -3.77 5.31 -16.80
C VAL A 19 -4.44 5.71 -18.11
N ASN A 20 -3.67 6.24 -19.05
CA ASN A 20 -4.16 6.49 -20.41
C ASN A 20 -3.74 5.35 -21.33
N ILE A 21 -4.65 4.93 -22.20
CA ILE A 21 -4.34 4.04 -23.31
C ILE A 21 -4.58 4.77 -24.62
N ALA A 22 -3.49 5.00 -25.34
CA ALA A 22 -3.49 5.66 -26.63
C ALA A 22 -4.28 4.88 -27.69
N ASP A 23 -4.84 5.64 -28.63
CA ASP A 23 -5.58 5.17 -29.80
C ASP A 23 -4.79 4.23 -30.71
N THR A 24 -3.47 4.40 -30.79
CA THR A 24 -2.55 3.50 -31.51
C THR A 24 -2.69 2.03 -31.10
N LYS A 25 -3.11 1.74 -29.86
CA LYS A 25 -3.34 0.37 -29.38
C LYS A 25 -4.71 -0.19 -29.75
N SER A 26 -5.64 0.65 -30.19
CA SER A 26 -7.02 0.27 -30.52
C SER A 26 -7.16 -0.35 -31.92
N ILE A 27 -6.18 -0.09 -32.80
CA ILE A 27 -6.16 -0.51 -34.21
C ILE A 27 -6.34 -2.03 -34.34
N ASN A 28 -5.71 -2.80 -33.45
CA ASN A 28 -5.76 -4.25 -33.46
C ASN A 28 -7.00 -4.83 -32.78
N ILE A 29 -7.85 -3.97 -32.20
CA ILE A 29 -9.00 -4.35 -31.38
C ILE A 29 -10.29 -4.05 -32.14
N MET A 30 -10.44 -2.83 -32.65
CA MET A 30 -11.53 -2.42 -33.53
C MET A 30 -10.92 -1.79 -34.80
N PRO A 31 -10.68 -2.57 -35.87
CA PRO A 31 -9.98 -2.09 -37.07
C PRO A 31 -10.63 -0.89 -37.76
N HIS A 32 -11.94 -0.69 -37.57
CA HIS A 32 -12.71 0.38 -38.23
C HIS A 32 -13.02 1.58 -37.32
N VAL A 33 -12.65 1.49 -36.04
CA VAL A 33 -12.95 2.50 -35.01
C VAL A 33 -11.71 2.76 -34.17
N LEU A 34 -11.09 3.92 -34.36
CA LEU A 34 -10.02 4.39 -33.47
C LEU A 34 -10.63 4.92 -32.17
N PHE A 35 -10.07 4.50 -31.04
CA PHE A 35 -10.51 4.96 -29.72
C PHE A 35 -9.34 4.97 -28.73
N SER A 36 -9.33 5.92 -27.81
CA SER A 36 -8.47 5.90 -26.62
C SER A 36 -9.31 5.62 -25.36
N CYS A 37 -8.65 5.22 -24.28
CA CYS A 37 -9.31 5.01 -22.99
C CYS A 37 -8.52 5.70 -21.88
N ASP A 38 -9.15 6.65 -21.19
CA ASP A 38 -8.66 7.22 -19.96
C ASP A 38 -9.26 6.47 -18.77
N MET A 39 -8.41 5.83 -17.99
CA MET A 39 -8.81 5.03 -16.85
C MET A 39 -8.41 5.70 -15.56
N MET A 40 -9.35 5.81 -14.63
CA MET A 40 -9.11 6.35 -13.29
C MET A 40 -9.53 5.33 -12.24
N CYS A 41 -8.68 5.18 -11.21
CA CYS A 41 -8.96 4.41 -10.01
C CYS A 41 -9.02 5.38 -8.84
N ILE A 42 -10.23 5.55 -8.30
CA ILE A 42 -10.52 6.40 -7.15
C ILE A 42 -10.62 5.50 -5.93
N GLN A 43 -9.79 5.77 -4.92
CA GLN A 43 -9.67 4.97 -3.72
C GLN A 43 -10.31 5.73 -2.56
N HIS A 44 -11.28 5.12 -1.89
CA HIS A 44 -11.98 5.71 -0.75
C HIS A 44 -11.45 5.09 0.54
N LEU A 45 -10.77 5.91 1.33
CA LEU A 45 -10.04 5.50 2.52
C LEU A 45 -10.68 6.08 3.76
N ASN A 46 -10.82 5.25 4.79
CA ASN A 46 -11.27 5.65 6.11
C ASN A 46 -10.11 5.48 7.10
N TYR A 47 -9.87 6.47 7.95
CA TYR A 47 -8.82 6.42 8.96
C TYR A 47 -9.41 6.44 10.35
N VAL A 48 -8.88 5.58 11.21
CA VAL A 48 -9.12 5.62 12.64
C VAL A 48 -7.87 6.22 13.27
N HIS A 49 -7.99 7.44 13.80
CA HIS A 49 -6.89 8.08 14.51
C HIS A 49 -7.30 8.51 15.91
N TRP A 50 -6.30 8.51 16.80
CA TRP A 50 -6.36 8.93 18.19
C TRP A 50 -5.80 10.36 18.43
N LEU A 51 -5.43 11.11 17.38
CA LEU A 51 -4.74 12.40 17.51
C LEU A 51 -5.58 13.55 16.95
N GLU A 52 -5.58 14.68 17.66
CA GLU A 52 -6.40 15.88 17.42
C GLU A 52 -5.95 16.76 16.24
N LYS A 53 -4.77 16.52 15.64
CA LYS A 53 -4.22 17.35 14.56
C LYS A 53 -4.45 16.72 13.18
N GLU A 54 -5.46 17.20 12.46
CA GLU A 54 -5.87 16.71 11.14
C GLU A 54 -4.88 17.05 10.01
N ASP A 55 -4.04 18.07 10.15
CA ASP A 55 -3.40 18.71 8.98
C ASP A 55 -2.02 18.16 8.56
N ASP A 56 -1.32 17.37 9.40
CA ASP A 56 0.07 16.91 9.12
C ASP A 56 0.22 15.39 9.03
N MET A 57 -0.87 14.65 8.85
CA MET A 57 -0.83 13.19 8.89
C MET A 57 -0.24 12.58 7.61
N GLU A 58 0.99 12.08 7.71
CA GLU A 58 1.63 11.31 6.65
C GLU A 58 0.98 9.92 6.48
N LEU A 59 -0.11 9.87 5.73
CA LEU A 59 -0.90 8.66 5.43
C LEU A 59 -0.07 7.47 4.90
N GLU A 60 1.13 7.73 4.38
CA GLU A 60 2.04 6.67 3.92
C GLU A 60 2.65 5.83 5.06
N LYS A 61 2.71 6.41 6.27
CA LYS A 61 3.21 5.74 7.47
C LYS A 61 2.21 4.74 8.02
N LEU A 62 0.91 5.02 7.88
CA LEU A 62 -0.17 4.15 8.38
C LEU A 62 -0.35 2.91 7.52
N ASP A 63 -0.59 1.77 8.16
CA ASP A 63 -1.01 0.57 7.44
C ASP A 63 -2.42 0.74 6.90
N ILE A 64 -2.61 0.33 5.66
CA ILE A 64 -3.92 0.29 5.03
C ILE A 64 -4.29 -1.18 4.87
N ILE A 65 -5.31 -1.58 5.61
CA ILE A 65 -5.88 -2.92 5.53
C ILE A 65 -7.23 -2.88 4.82
N LEU A 66 -7.74 -4.06 4.49
CA LEU A 66 -9.11 -4.17 4.01
C LEU A 66 -10.08 -3.88 5.16
N ASN A 67 -11.30 -3.48 4.85
CA ASN A 67 -12.31 -3.26 5.88
C ASN A 67 -12.49 -4.50 6.80
N PRO A 68 -13.08 -4.33 8.00
CA PRO A 68 -13.28 -5.43 8.94
C PRO A 68 -14.11 -6.60 8.40
N HIS A 69 -14.81 -6.42 7.27
CA HIS A 69 -15.58 -7.47 6.61
C HIS A 69 -14.75 -8.25 5.58
N SER A 70 -13.46 -7.97 5.44
CA SER A 70 -12.60 -8.57 4.41
C SER A 70 -13.14 -8.40 2.98
N CYS A 71 -13.94 -7.37 2.72
CA CYS A 71 -14.64 -7.19 1.46
C CYS A 71 -14.25 -5.87 0.78
N LEU A 72 -13.82 -5.92 -0.48
CA LEU A 72 -13.59 -4.74 -1.31
C LEU A 72 -14.79 -4.52 -2.24
N GLU A 73 -15.39 -3.35 -2.15
CA GLU A 73 -16.43 -2.92 -3.08
C GLU A 73 -15.81 -2.17 -4.27
N ILE A 74 -16.13 -2.58 -5.50
CA ILE A 74 -15.62 -1.98 -6.73
C ILE A 74 -16.77 -1.50 -7.59
N HIS A 75 -16.83 -0.20 -7.84
CA HIS A 75 -17.81 0.42 -8.74
C HIS A 75 -17.16 0.65 -10.08
N CYS A 76 -17.81 0.22 -11.15
CA CYS A 76 -17.32 0.43 -12.51
C CYS A 76 -18.20 1.45 -13.23
N HIS A 77 -17.58 2.45 -13.84
CA HIS A 77 -18.24 3.51 -14.58
C HIS A 77 -17.68 3.57 -16.00
N PHE A 78 -18.54 3.41 -17.01
CA PHE A 78 -18.16 3.51 -18.42
C PHE A 78 -18.75 4.79 -19.01
N LEU A 79 -17.87 5.63 -19.57
CA LEU A 79 -18.22 6.87 -20.24
C LEU A 79 -17.79 6.79 -21.70
N LEU A 80 -18.53 7.46 -22.58
CA LEU A 80 -18.15 7.65 -23.97
C LEU A 80 -18.08 9.13 -24.26
N ASN A 81 -16.89 9.64 -24.59
CA ASN A 81 -16.62 11.07 -24.78
C ASN A 81 -17.11 11.90 -23.58
N GLY A 82 -16.83 11.43 -22.35
CA GLY A 82 -17.25 12.10 -21.11
C GLY A 82 -18.74 11.94 -20.74
N LEU A 83 -19.54 11.23 -21.53
CA LEU A 83 -20.97 11.05 -21.28
C LEU A 83 -21.28 9.76 -20.52
N HIS A 84 -21.98 9.88 -19.39
CA HIS A 84 -22.48 8.75 -18.61
C HIS A 84 -23.66 8.04 -19.28
N HIS A 85 -23.85 6.76 -18.95
CA HIS A 85 -25.00 5.92 -19.37
C HIS A 85 -25.15 5.70 -20.87
N VAL A 86 -24.18 6.12 -21.69
CA VAL A 86 -24.17 5.89 -23.13
C VAL A 86 -23.79 4.44 -23.46
N LEU A 87 -22.88 3.87 -22.68
CA LEU A 87 -22.43 2.49 -22.82
C LEU A 87 -23.18 1.59 -21.83
N THR A 88 -23.75 0.51 -22.35
CA THR A 88 -24.32 -0.55 -21.52
C THR A 88 -23.22 -1.33 -20.82
N TYR A 89 -23.51 -1.90 -19.66
CA TYR A 89 -22.54 -2.72 -18.95
C TYR A 89 -22.15 -3.94 -19.80
N PRO A 90 -20.86 -4.11 -20.19
CA PRO A 90 -20.46 -5.21 -21.05
C PRO A 90 -20.40 -6.52 -20.29
N SER A 91 -21.08 -7.54 -20.81
CA SER A 91 -21.09 -8.89 -20.23
C SER A 91 -19.70 -9.53 -20.18
N TRP A 92 -18.72 -9.08 -20.97
CA TRP A 92 -17.36 -9.64 -20.95
C TRP A 92 -16.42 -9.01 -19.90
N PHE A 93 -16.71 -7.82 -19.38
CA PHE A 93 -15.75 -7.09 -18.54
C PHE A 93 -15.50 -7.77 -17.19
N HIS A 94 -16.52 -8.44 -16.64
CA HIS A 94 -16.35 -9.20 -15.40
C HIS A 94 -15.23 -10.25 -15.52
N MET A 95 -14.98 -10.82 -16.72
CA MET A 95 -13.87 -11.75 -16.94
C MET A 95 -12.51 -11.07 -16.78
N ALA A 96 -12.37 -9.85 -17.31
CA ALA A 96 -11.14 -9.07 -17.17
C ALA A 96 -10.92 -8.64 -15.71
N LEU A 97 -11.96 -8.13 -15.05
CA LEU A 97 -11.88 -7.70 -13.67
C LEU A 97 -11.59 -8.87 -12.71
N ASN A 98 -12.31 -9.99 -12.86
CA ASN A 98 -12.09 -11.19 -12.05
C ASN A 98 -10.67 -11.72 -12.20
N TYR A 99 -10.13 -11.74 -13.43
CA TYR A 99 -8.74 -12.13 -13.65
C TYR A 99 -7.78 -11.24 -12.87
N THR A 100 -7.89 -9.92 -12.99
CA THR A 100 -7.02 -8.98 -12.27
C THR A 100 -7.16 -9.12 -10.75
N MET A 101 -8.37 -9.23 -10.21
CA MET A 101 -8.59 -9.36 -8.77
C MET A 101 -8.09 -10.70 -8.24
N HIS A 102 -8.21 -11.78 -9.01
CA HIS A 102 -7.67 -13.08 -8.62
C HIS A 102 -6.15 -13.08 -8.48
N GLN A 103 -5.43 -12.31 -9.31
CA GLN A 103 -3.97 -12.13 -9.14
C GLN A 103 -3.61 -11.46 -7.80
N CYS A 104 -4.52 -10.67 -7.24
CA CYS A 104 -4.39 -10.07 -5.91
C CYS A 104 -4.81 -11.02 -4.77
N GLY A 105 -5.33 -12.21 -5.07
CA GLY A 105 -5.88 -13.14 -4.08
C GLY A 105 -7.30 -12.80 -3.62
N LEU A 106 -8.01 -11.92 -4.36
CA LEU A 106 -9.39 -11.55 -4.13
C LEU A 106 -10.33 -12.49 -4.92
N SER A 107 -11.40 -12.96 -4.28
CA SER A 107 -12.42 -13.81 -4.90
C SER A 107 -13.76 -13.09 -4.96
N LEU A 108 -14.47 -13.20 -6.09
CA LEU A 108 -15.79 -12.58 -6.26
C LEU A 108 -16.79 -13.21 -5.28
N LEU A 109 -17.44 -12.37 -4.47
CA LEU A 109 -18.49 -12.77 -3.54
C LEU A 109 -19.88 -12.54 -4.14
N ARG A 110 -20.13 -11.32 -4.63
CA ARG A 110 -21.39 -10.95 -5.28
C ARG A 110 -21.17 -9.89 -6.35
N GLN A 111 -22.01 -9.90 -7.36
CA GLN A 111 -22.08 -8.89 -8.42
C GLN A 111 -23.51 -8.37 -8.53
N ALA A 112 -23.67 -7.06 -8.55
CA ALA A 112 -24.94 -6.39 -8.83
C ALA A 112 -24.68 -5.27 -9.84
N ASP A 113 -25.13 -5.46 -11.08
CA ASP A 113 -24.89 -4.55 -12.20
C ASP A 113 -23.41 -4.15 -12.35
N ASN A 114 -23.10 -2.88 -12.05
CA ASN A 114 -21.77 -2.29 -12.15
C ASN A 114 -20.99 -2.31 -10.83
N ILE A 115 -21.51 -2.99 -9.80
CA ILE A 115 -20.92 -3.08 -8.46
C ILE A 115 -20.46 -4.53 -8.20
N TYR A 116 -19.18 -4.66 -7.89
CA TYR A 116 -18.52 -5.92 -7.58
C TYR A 116 -18.09 -5.96 -6.13
N HIS A 117 -18.32 -7.08 -5.46
CA HIS A 117 -17.83 -7.29 -4.12
C HIS A 117 -16.85 -8.44 -4.14
N TYR A 118 -15.61 -8.17 -3.77
CA TYR A 118 -14.54 -9.14 -3.69
C TYR A 118 -14.17 -9.41 -2.24
N GLU A 119 -14.00 -10.67 -1.87
CA GLU A 119 -13.55 -11.09 -0.55
C GLU A 119 -12.08 -11.51 -0.59
N MET A 120 -11.34 -11.21 0.48
CA MET A 120 -10.00 -11.78 0.72
C MET A 120 -10.02 -12.68 1.96
N LYS A 121 -10.10 -14.00 1.76
CA LYS A 121 -10.29 -15.01 2.82
C LYS A 121 -9.25 -15.03 3.95
N LYS A 122 -8.06 -14.46 3.72
CA LYS A 122 -6.97 -14.38 4.70
C LYS A 122 -6.46 -12.95 4.85
N ALA A 123 -7.37 -11.98 4.73
CA ALA A 123 -7.04 -10.59 4.99
C ALA A 123 -6.67 -10.38 6.47
N PHE A 124 -5.75 -9.46 6.70
CA PHE A 124 -5.48 -8.94 8.03
C PHE A 124 -6.68 -8.15 8.51
N MET A 125 -7.34 -8.63 9.58
CA MET A 125 -8.42 -7.91 10.28
C MET A 125 -7.90 -6.83 11.21
N THR A 126 -6.65 -6.99 11.65
CA THR A 126 -5.91 -6.05 12.45
C THR A 126 -4.60 -5.75 11.73
N PRO A 127 -4.08 -4.51 11.75
CA PRO A 127 -2.81 -4.19 11.11
C PRO A 127 -1.69 -5.12 11.58
N PRO A 128 -0.76 -5.53 10.70
CA PRO A 128 0.38 -6.36 11.09
C PRO A 128 1.14 -5.77 12.28
N LEU A 129 1.35 -4.45 12.27
CA LEU A 129 2.03 -3.75 13.34
C LEU A 129 1.36 -3.89 14.71
N SER A 130 0.02 -4.00 14.76
CA SER A 130 -0.68 -4.25 16.02
C SER A 130 -0.36 -5.61 16.64
N TYR A 131 -0.13 -6.64 15.83
CA TYR A 131 0.30 -7.94 16.34
C TYR A 131 1.73 -7.91 16.88
N LEU A 132 2.60 -7.05 16.32
CA LEU A 132 3.97 -6.88 16.83
C LEU A 132 4.00 -6.16 18.18
N MET A 133 3.12 -5.18 18.33
CA MET A 133 3.05 -4.33 19.52
C MET A 133 2.16 -4.92 20.62
N ASP A 134 1.43 -6.00 20.34
CA ASP A 134 0.36 -6.55 21.20
C ASP A 134 -0.67 -5.49 21.63
N GLN A 135 -0.88 -4.48 20.79
CA GLN A 135 -1.71 -3.31 21.06
C GLN A 135 -2.34 -2.75 19.76
N GLN A 136 -3.45 -2.04 19.87
CA GLN A 136 -4.10 -1.43 18.70
C GLN A 136 -3.34 -0.16 18.25
N VAL A 137 -2.80 -0.19 17.03
CA VAL A 137 -2.08 0.95 16.43
C VAL A 137 -2.98 1.72 15.46
N PRO A 138 -2.69 2.98 15.13
CA PRO A 138 -3.42 3.74 14.12
C PRO A 138 -3.34 3.07 12.73
N TYR A 139 -4.44 3.05 11.99
CA TYR A 139 -4.50 2.46 10.64
C TYR A 139 -5.62 3.06 9.78
N GLY A 140 -5.52 2.82 8.47
CA GLY A 140 -6.59 3.09 7.51
C GLY A 140 -7.24 1.81 6.99
N SER A 141 -8.51 1.91 6.59
CA SER A 141 -9.20 0.89 5.83
C SER A 141 -9.48 1.37 4.41
N LEU A 142 -9.34 0.46 3.45
CA LEU A 142 -9.84 0.62 2.11
C LEU A 142 -11.15 -0.15 1.98
N ASP A 143 -12.25 0.57 1.75
CA ASP A 143 -13.57 -0.03 1.70
C ASP A 143 -14.07 -0.15 0.26
N ARG A 144 -13.76 0.87 -0.55
CA ARG A 144 -14.30 1.03 -1.90
C ARG A 144 -13.29 1.59 -2.89
N ILE A 145 -13.35 1.09 -4.12
CA ILE A 145 -12.69 1.66 -5.29
C ILE A 145 -13.73 1.99 -6.37
N ASP A 146 -13.63 3.17 -6.98
CA ASP A 146 -14.32 3.46 -8.24
C ASP A 146 -13.33 3.35 -9.41
N LEU A 147 -13.65 2.51 -10.38
CA LEU A 147 -12.96 2.39 -11.65
C LEU A 147 -13.78 3.14 -12.70
N VAL A 148 -13.21 4.20 -13.23
CA VAL A 148 -13.82 5.06 -14.26
C VAL A 148 -13.08 4.84 -15.57
N PHE A 149 -13.80 4.51 -16.63
CA PHE A 149 -13.27 4.27 -17.97
C PHE A 149 -13.93 5.27 -18.92
N ASP A 150 -13.18 6.26 -19.38
CA ASP A 150 -13.66 7.22 -20.37
C ASP A 150 -13.08 6.88 -21.76
N TRP A 151 -13.96 6.41 -22.63
CA TRP A 151 -13.62 6.02 -23.99
C TRP A 151 -13.78 7.24 -24.90
N THR A 152 -12.70 7.64 -25.58
CA THR A 152 -12.75 8.75 -26.54
C THR A 152 -12.66 8.24 -27.96
N THR A 153 -13.61 8.63 -28.82
CA THR A 153 -13.63 8.24 -30.24
C THR A 153 -14.35 9.27 -31.11
N ASN A 154 -13.90 9.40 -32.36
CA ASN A 154 -14.55 10.23 -33.38
C ASN A 154 -15.79 9.56 -34.02
N LYS A 155 -16.03 8.28 -33.75
CA LYS A 155 -17.12 7.48 -34.33
C LYS A 155 -17.99 6.82 -33.24
N PRO A 156 -18.67 7.60 -32.38
CA PRO A 156 -19.36 7.07 -31.19
C PRO A 156 -20.49 6.09 -31.52
N LYS A 157 -21.21 6.28 -32.63
CA LYS A 157 -22.29 5.37 -33.05
C LYS A 157 -21.75 4.00 -33.49
N GLU A 158 -20.64 3.99 -34.23
CA GLU A 158 -19.97 2.75 -34.65
C GLU A 158 -19.39 2.03 -33.43
N PHE A 159 -18.72 2.77 -32.54
CA PHE A 159 -18.19 2.23 -31.27
C PHE A 159 -19.29 1.57 -30.43
N GLN A 160 -20.42 2.24 -30.21
CA GLN A 160 -21.56 1.68 -29.47
C GLN A 160 -22.13 0.42 -30.14
N THR A 161 -22.16 0.39 -31.47
CA THR A 161 -22.65 -0.76 -32.22
C THR A 161 -21.74 -1.96 -32.01
N VAL A 162 -20.42 -1.76 -32.01
CA VAL A 162 -19.45 -2.81 -31.70
C VAL A 162 -19.51 -3.21 -30.22
N TRP A 163 -19.61 -2.24 -29.31
CA TRP A 163 -19.74 -2.45 -27.87
C TRP A 163 -20.93 -3.33 -27.49
N LYS A 164 -22.08 -3.14 -28.16
CA LYS A 164 -23.30 -3.94 -27.96
C LYS A 164 -23.24 -5.31 -28.63
N ARG A 165 -22.44 -5.48 -29.69
CA ARG A 165 -22.30 -6.76 -30.40
C ARG A 165 -21.39 -7.68 -29.58
N GLU A 166 -22.00 -8.45 -28.67
CA GLU A 166 -21.34 -9.42 -27.76
C GLU A 166 -20.40 -10.44 -28.44
N ARG A 167 -20.42 -10.56 -29.77
CA ARG A 167 -19.71 -11.61 -30.53
C ARG A 167 -18.41 -11.21 -31.21
N LEU A 168 -18.02 -9.93 -31.23
CA LEU A 168 -16.78 -9.52 -31.89
C LEU A 168 -15.63 -9.54 -30.86
N SER A 169 -14.88 -10.64 -30.86
CA SER A 169 -13.51 -10.71 -30.33
C SER A 169 -13.35 -10.57 -28.80
N SER A 170 -14.24 -11.19 -28.02
CA SER A 170 -14.20 -11.26 -26.54
C SER A 170 -12.77 -11.33 -25.99
N ASP A 171 -11.92 -12.21 -26.53
CA ASP A 171 -10.59 -12.45 -25.99
C ASP A 171 -9.63 -11.27 -26.17
N LEU A 172 -9.71 -10.52 -27.28
CA LEU A 172 -8.82 -9.39 -27.52
C LEU A 172 -9.19 -8.20 -26.64
N PHE A 173 -10.49 -7.90 -26.51
CA PHE A 173 -10.97 -6.85 -25.60
C PHE A 173 -10.71 -7.21 -24.14
N VAL A 174 -10.96 -8.46 -23.75
CA VAL A 174 -10.68 -8.95 -22.39
C VAL A 174 -9.20 -8.83 -22.09
N ARG A 175 -8.29 -9.27 -22.98
CA ARG A 175 -6.84 -9.14 -22.78
C ARG A 175 -6.39 -7.69 -22.69
N TYR A 176 -6.88 -6.84 -23.59
CA TYR A 176 -6.60 -5.41 -23.55
C TYR A 176 -7.01 -4.79 -22.22
N MET A 177 -8.21 -5.13 -21.73
CA MET A 177 -8.69 -4.65 -20.43
C MET A 177 -7.95 -5.27 -19.25
N GLN A 178 -7.54 -6.54 -19.33
CA GLN A 178 -6.71 -7.18 -18.31
C GLN A 178 -5.37 -6.47 -18.17
N ASP A 179 -4.70 -6.15 -19.27
CA ASP A 179 -3.44 -5.41 -19.26
C ASP A 179 -3.62 -4.02 -18.65
N ALA A 180 -4.69 -3.34 -19.04
CA ALA A 180 -5.04 -2.02 -18.53
C ALA A 180 -5.31 -2.01 -17.02
N LEU A 181 -6.16 -2.92 -16.56
CA LEU A 181 -6.49 -3.13 -15.15
C LEU A 181 -5.26 -3.58 -14.36
N TYR A 182 -4.38 -4.38 -14.96
CA TYR A 182 -3.10 -4.75 -14.34
C TYR A 182 -2.21 -3.52 -14.14
N GLN A 183 -2.11 -2.61 -15.11
CA GLN A 183 -1.35 -1.36 -14.91
C GLN A 183 -1.99 -0.49 -13.82
N LEU A 184 -3.31 -0.32 -13.86
CA LEU A 184 -4.02 0.58 -12.96
C LEU A 184 -4.10 0.05 -11.53
N VAL A 185 -4.68 -1.14 -11.35
CA VAL A 185 -4.88 -1.75 -10.03
C VAL A 185 -3.57 -2.33 -9.53
N ILE A 186 -2.96 -3.27 -10.26
CA ILE A 186 -1.79 -3.98 -9.74
C ILE A 186 -0.57 -3.07 -9.73
N ARG A 187 -0.15 -2.46 -10.85
CA ARG A 187 1.10 -1.68 -10.84
C ARG A 187 1.02 -0.38 -10.05
N LYS A 188 -0.08 0.38 -10.15
CA LYS A 188 -0.17 1.68 -9.46
C LYS A 188 -0.67 1.57 -8.01
N THR A 189 -1.70 0.77 -7.75
CA THR A 189 -2.27 0.71 -6.38
C THR A 189 -1.58 -0.29 -5.45
N CYS A 190 -0.89 -1.33 -5.97
CA CYS A 190 -0.15 -2.28 -5.12
C CYS A 190 0.96 -1.62 -4.30
N TYR A 191 1.67 -0.63 -4.85
CA TYR A 191 2.68 0.12 -4.08
C TYR A 191 2.07 0.95 -2.95
N GLN A 192 0.81 1.36 -3.11
CA GLN A 192 0.11 2.16 -2.11
C GLN A 192 -0.46 1.25 -1.01
N TYR A 193 -0.99 0.08 -1.37
CA TYR A 193 -1.68 -0.83 -0.45
C TYR A 193 -1.21 -2.30 -0.62
N PRO A 194 0.08 -2.59 -0.34
CA PRO A 194 0.66 -3.90 -0.62
C PRO A 194 0.07 -5.01 0.27
N LEU A 195 -0.49 -4.67 1.43
CA LEU A 195 -1.19 -5.61 2.31
C LEU A 195 -2.47 -6.19 1.69
N ILE A 196 -3.09 -5.44 0.78
CA ILE A 196 -4.36 -5.82 0.13
C ILE A 196 -4.08 -6.46 -1.24
N PHE A 197 -3.20 -5.83 -2.03
CA PHE A 197 -3.01 -6.22 -3.43
C PHE A 197 -1.76 -7.10 -3.70
N SER A 198 -0.96 -7.46 -2.68
CA SER A 198 0.24 -8.29 -2.85
C SER A 198 0.35 -9.41 -1.81
N ASN A 199 -0.10 -10.60 -2.20
CA ASN A 199 0.09 -11.82 -1.42
C ASN A 199 1.58 -12.13 -1.16
N HIS A 200 2.44 -11.86 -2.14
CA HIS A 200 3.89 -12.04 -1.96
C HIS A 200 4.45 -11.11 -0.86
N TYR A 201 4.01 -9.85 -0.83
CA TYR A 201 4.41 -8.91 0.22
C TYR A 201 3.94 -9.40 1.59
N VAL A 202 2.68 -9.83 1.71
CA VAL A 202 2.11 -10.36 2.96
C VAL A 202 2.92 -11.55 3.49
N LYS A 203 3.25 -12.52 2.64
CA LYS A 203 4.08 -13.68 3.03
C LYS A 203 5.47 -13.27 3.51
N LYS A 204 6.13 -12.38 2.75
CA LYS A 204 7.46 -11.87 3.12
C LYS A 204 7.44 -11.10 4.43
N LEU A 205 6.46 -10.21 4.60
CA LEU A 205 6.30 -9.41 5.81
C LEU A 205 6.11 -10.32 7.03
N SER A 206 5.19 -11.29 6.95
CA SER A 206 4.91 -12.24 8.02
C SER A 206 6.15 -13.01 8.47
N SER A 207 7.02 -13.39 7.52
CA SER A 207 8.28 -14.07 7.82
C SER A 207 9.31 -13.19 8.54
N ILE A 208 9.30 -11.86 8.34
CA ILE A 208 10.29 -10.94 8.94
C ILE A 208 9.80 -10.42 10.29
N MET A 209 8.50 -10.20 10.43
CA MET A 209 7.86 -9.65 11.62
C MET A 209 8.23 -10.39 12.90
N SER A 210 8.26 -11.72 12.87
CA SER A 210 8.61 -12.55 14.04
C SER A 210 9.97 -12.23 14.66
N TYR A 211 10.90 -11.68 13.88
CA TYR A 211 12.26 -11.38 14.35
C TYR A 211 12.44 -9.94 14.86
N LEU A 212 11.52 -9.03 14.53
CA LEU A 212 11.69 -7.59 14.83
C LEU A 212 11.82 -7.30 16.34
N PRO A 213 10.97 -7.86 17.24
CA PRO A 213 11.10 -7.60 18.67
C PRO A 213 12.44 -8.08 19.23
N HIS A 214 12.91 -9.26 18.80
CA HIS A 214 14.20 -9.81 19.22
C HIS A 214 15.38 -8.93 18.80
N ILE A 215 15.33 -8.39 17.57
CA ILE A 215 16.34 -7.46 17.07
C ILE A 215 16.31 -6.17 17.91
N ALA A 216 15.13 -5.60 18.16
CA ALA A 216 14.97 -4.38 18.96
C ALA A 216 15.50 -4.56 20.40
N HIS A 217 15.17 -5.67 21.07
CA HIS A 217 15.72 -5.97 22.41
C HIS A 217 17.23 -6.14 22.40
N SER A 218 17.79 -6.75 21.35
CA SER A 218 19.25 -6.91 21.21
C SER A 218 19.93 -5.55 21.07
N PHE A 219 19.34 -4.63 20.30
CA PHE A 219 19.81 -3.25 20.18
C PHE A 219 19.73 -2.50 21.51
N GLN A 220 18.63 -2.64 22.24
CA GLN A 220 18.48 -1.99 23.54
C GLN A 220 19.58 -2.44 24.51
N LYS A 221 19.88 -3.74 24.57
CA LYS A 221 20.97 -4.26 25.41
C LYS A 221 22.32 -3.67 25.03
N ILE A 222 22.62 -3.58 23.73
CA ILE A 222 23.85 -2.96 23.23
C ILE A 222 23.91 -1.49 23.66
N TYR A 223 22.82 -0.75 23.46
CA TYR A 223 22.74 0.67 23.82
C TYR A 223 22.98 0.92 25.31
N THR A 224 22.26 0.21 26.18
CA THR A 224 22.39 0.34 27.64
C THR A 224 23.82 0.00 28.09
N THR A 225 24.40 -1.07 27.55
CA THR A 225 25.77 -1.50 27.88
C THR A 225 26.81 -0.48 27.41
N SER A 226 26.66 0.06 26.20
CA SER A 226 27.57 1.10 25.69
C SER A 226 27.50 2.37 26.52
N LYS A 227 26.30 2.77 26.97
CA LYS A 227 26.09 3.94 27.84
C LYS A 227 26.68 3.75 29.24
N SER A 228 26.63 2.54 29.80
CA SER A 228 27.15 2.24 31.14
C SER A 228 28.67 2.04 31.20
N THR A 229 29.33 1.91 30.05
CA THR A 229 30.78 1.65 29.99
C THR A 229 31.57 2.96 29.84
N MET A 230 32.48 3.26 30.78
CA MET A 230 33.26 4.52 30.83
C MET A 230 34.43 4.59 29.82
N SER A 231 34.26 4.08 28.61
CA SER A 231 35.23 4.24 27.51
C SER A 231 34.80 5.38 26.60
N VAL A 232 35.73 6.27 26.22
CA VAL A 232 35.47 7.42 25.33
C VAL A 232 34.83 6.96 24.01
N ASN A 233 35.35 5.88 23.41
CA ASN A 233 34.80 5.30 22.17
C ASN A 233 33.38 4.76 22.35
N ASN A 234 33.04 4.22 23.53
CA ASN A 234 31.71 3.70 23.81
C ASN A 234 30.70 4.83 24.07
N HIS A 235 31.17 5.95 24.62
CA HIS A 235 30.37 7.14 24.85
C HIS A 235 30.00 7.83 23.53
N ASP A 236 30.96 7.98 22.60
CA ASP A 236 30.71 8.54 21.26
C ASP A 236 29.75 7.67 20.44
N PHE A 237 29.89 6.35 20.55
CA PHE A 237 28.96 5.39 19.95
C PHE A 237 27.55 5.53 20.55
N ALA A 238 27.43 5.61 21.87
CA ALA A 238 26.14 5.78 22.55
C ALA A 238 25.46 7.11 22.20
N HIS A 239 26.23 8.20 22.07
CA HIS A 239 25.72 9.50 21.63
C HIS A 239 25.16 9.42 20.20
N THR A 240 25.94 8.86 19.27
CA THR A 240 25.53 8.65 17.88
C THR A 240 24.27 7.77 17.78
N LEU A 241 24.18 6.73 18.62
CA LEU A 241 23.01 5.87 18.69
C LEU A 241 21.78 6.63 19.21
N GLY A 242 21.97 7.45 20.24
CA GLY A 242 20.93 8.29 20.81
C GLY A 242 20.32 9.26 19.80
N ASP A 243 21.15 9.92 18.98
CA ASP A 243 20.65 10.83 17.95
C ASP A 243 19.89 10.10 16.84
N LYS A 244 20.33 8.91 16.43
CA LYS A 244 19.59 8.05 15.49
C LYS A 244 18.25 7.58 16.07
N LEU A 245 18.20 7.22 17.36
CA LEU A 245 16.95 6.86 18.04
C LEU A 245 15.97 8.03 18.08
N LYS A 246 16.43 9.27 18.30
CA LYS A 246 15.58 10.47 18.22
C LYS A 246 14.99 10.64 16.82
N THR A 247 15.77 10.44 15.76
CA THR A 247 15.28 10.50 14.38
C THR A 247 14.24 9.41 14.10
N ILE A 248 14.49 8.18 14.54
CA ILE A 248 13.53 7.07 14.41
C ILE A 248 12.24 7.40 15.13
N LYS A 249 12.33 7.90 16.37
CA LYS A 249 11.19 8.35 17.16
C LYS A 249 10.37 9.40 16.41
N MET A 250 11.00 10.48 15.98
CA MET A 250 10.32 11.56 15.23
C MET A 250 9.59 11.04 13.98
N ASN A 251 10.19 10.08 13.27
CA ASN A 251 9.58 9.46 12.09
C ASN A 251 8.44 8.49 12.41
N THR A 252 8.43 7.92 13.62
CA THR A 252 7.53 6.82 14.01
C THR A 252 6.47 7.20 15.02
N ASP A 253 6.51 8.41 15.57
CA ASP A 253 5.56 8.89 16.57
C ASP A 253 4.10 8.78 16.10
N VAL A 254 3.82 9.01 14.81
CA VAL A 254 2.46 8.85 14.25
C VAL A 254 1.96 7.39 14.25
N MET A 255 2.86 6.42 14.32
CA MET A 255 2.53 4.99 14.36
C MET A 255 2.44 4.46 15.80
N ASN A 256 2.85 5.26 16.80
CA ASN A 256 2.94 4.82 18.18
C ASN A 256 1.56 4.81 18.85
N PRO A 257 1.11 3.68 19.43
CA PRO A 257 -0.18 3.59 20.10
C PRO A 257 -0.28 4.39 21.42
N TYR A 258 0.82 4.62 22.17
CA TYR A 258 0.79 5.33 23.47
C TYR A 258 2.11 6.06 23.83
N ASN A 259 2.01 7.01 24.77
CA ASN A 259 3.17 7.62 25.45
C ASN A 259 3.45 6.85 26.77
N GLU A 260 4.19 5.74 26.71
CA GLU A 260 4.56 4.90 27.87
C GLU A 260 5.84 5.40 28.60
N GLU A 261 6.46 4.60 29.47
CA GLU A 261 7.70 4.89 30.24
C GLU A 261 8.97 4.87 29.37
N GLU A 262 10.11 5.42 29.86
CA GLU A 262 11.30 5.68 29.04
C GLU A 262 12.03 4.45 28.47
N GLU A 263 12.02 3.29 29.13
CA GLU A 263 12.73 2.10 28.64
C GLU A 263 11.94 1.31 27.60
N GLU A 264 10.62 1.17 27.77
CA GLU A 264 9.72 0.57 26.77
C GLU A 264 9.67 1.42 25.48
N LYS A 265 9.91 2.74 25.57
CA LYS A 265 9.99 3.63 24.41
C LYS A 265 11.03 3.21 23.39
N ILE A 266 12.24 2.81 23.81
CA ILE A 266 13.32 2.57 22.85
C ILE A 266 13.03 1.33 22.01
N THR A 267 12.61 0.23 22.65
CA THR A 267 12.24 -1.00 21.93
C THR A 267 11.05 -0.76 21.01
N THR A 268 10.03 -0.02 21.46
CA THR A 268 8.88 0.36 20.64
C THR A 268 9.31 1.17 19.42
N HIS A 269 10.06 2.26 19.59
CA HIS A 269 10.53 3.08 18.47
C HIS A 269 11.39 2.29 17.48
N LEU A 270 12.22 1.36 17.98
CA LEU A 270 13.02 0.47 17.14
C LEU A 270 12.15 -0.49 16.32
N VAL A 271 11.14 -1.13 16.92
CA VAL A 271 10.20 -2.01 16.21
C VAL A 271 9.43 -1.22 15.15
N LEU A 272 8.88 -0.06 15.53
CA LEU A 272 8.16 0.84 14.60
C LEU A 272 9.06 1.27 13.43
N GLY A 273 10.30 1.67 13.72
CA GLY A 273 11.28 2.12 12.72
C GLY A 273 11.70 1.01 11.75
N MET A 274 12.02 -0.17 12.27
CA MET A 274 12.38 -1.33 11.43
C MET A 274 11.19 -1.77 10.56
N TYR A 275 9.98 -1.79 11.14
CA TYR A 275 8.76 -2.11 10.40
C TYR A 275 8.52 -1.10 9.27
N HIS A 276 8.58 0.20 9.57
CA HIS A 276 8.44 1.26 8.59
C HIS A 276 9.46 1.11 7.45
N THR A 277 10.72 0.80 7.79
CA THR A 277 11.79 0.58 6.81
C THR A 277 11.49 -0.59 5.88
N ILE A 278 11.01 -1.71 6.41
CA ILE A 278 10.60 -2.88 5.60
C ILE A 278 9.43 -2.52 4.68
N LYS A 279 8.46 -1.76 5.21
CA LYS A 279 7.31 -1.28 4.46
C LYS A 279 7.70 -0.37 3.32
N THR A 280 8.60 0.58 3.54
CA THR A 280 9.03 1.55 2.51
C THR A 280 10.22 1.09 1.67
N ALA A 281 10.81 -0.09 1.93
CA ALA A 281 12.00 -0.59 1.24
C ALA A 281 11.83 -0.63 -0.29
N HIS A 282 10.61 -0.85 -0.79
CA HIS A 282 10.32 -0.86 -2.22
C HIS A 282 10.32 0.55 -2.85
N LYS A 283 10.05 1.59 -2.06
CA LYS A 283 10.15 3.01 -2.46
C LYS A 283 11.59 3.53 -2.41
N MET A 284 12.42 2.95 -1.54
CA MET A 284 13.83 3.28 -1.38
C MET A 284 14.70 2.66 -2.49
N ARG A 285 14.43 3.02 -3.75
CA ARG A 285 15.29 2.69 -4.89
C ARG A 285 16.42 3.69 -5.08
N THR A 286 17.05 4.18 -4.01
CA THR A 286 18.29 4.98 -4.08
C THR A 286 18.99 5.02 -2.72
N CYS A 287 19.55 3.90 -2.28
CA CYS A 287 20.80 3.95 -1.52
C CYS A 287 21.80 3.08 -2.29
N PRO A 288 22.96 3.60 -2.72
CA PRO A 288 23.98 2.81 -3.38
C PRO A 288 24.68 1.95 -2.32
N THR A 289 24.00 0.95 -1.76
CA THR A 289 24.70 -0.12 -1.07
C THR A 289 25.18 -1.07 -2.14
N GLN A 290 26.48 -0.95 -2.41
CA GLN A 290 27.32 -1.80 -3.24
C GLN A 290 26.85 -3.26 -3.27
N LYS A 291 27.02 -3.91 -4.43
CA LYS A 291 27.02 -5.37 -4.54
C LYS A 291 28.07 -5.92 -3.57
N VAL A 292 27.67 -6.25 -2.36
CA VAL A 292 28.51 -7.00 -1.43
C VAL A 292 28.08 -8.45 -1.53
N VAL A 293 29.04 -9.30 -1.85
CA VAL A 293 28.96 -10.75 -1.88
C VAL A 293 28.31 -11.23 -0.59
N ILE A 294 27.27 -12.06 -0.73
CA ILE A 294 26.52 -12.63 0.40
C ILE A 294 27.36 -13.77 0.98
N ASP A 295 28.18 -13.47 1.99
CA ASP A 295 28.64 -14.46 2.95
C ASP A 295 27.50 -14.79 3.94
N PRO A 296 27.50 -16.00 4.55
CA PRO A 296 26.43 -16.44 5.43
C PRO A 296 26.25 -15.47 6.61
N PRO A 297 25.00 -15.24 7.07
CA PRO A 297 24.67 -14.10 7.89
C PRO A 297 25.24 -14.24 9.31
N ASN A 298 26.29 -13.49 9.62
CA ASN A 298 26.52 -13.08 11.00
C ASN A 298 25.32 -12.21 11.41
N ALA A 299 24.64 -12.56 12.51
CA ALA A 299 23.51 -11.79 13.04
C ALA A 299 23.85 -10.29 13.16
N MET A 300 25.10 -9.96 13.53
CA MET A 300 25.61 -8.59 13.62
C MET A 300 25.59 -7.84 12.28
N CYS A 301 25.84 -8.49 11.14
CA CYS A 301 25.78 -7.87 9.81
C CYS A 301 24.34 -7.58 9.39
N THR A 302 23.40 -8.47 9.72
CA THR A 302 21.96 -8.28 9.43
C THR A 302 21.38 -7.16 10.29
N VAL A 303 21.75 -7.15 11.57
CA VAL A 303 21.45 -6.12 12.56
C VAL A 303 22.01 -4.77 12.11
N ALA A 304 23.30 -4.69 11.74
CA ALA A 304 23.93 -3.46 11.24
C ALA A 304 23.29 -2.94 9.95
N LYS A 305 22.87 -3.84 9.04
CA LYS A 305 22.19 -3.47 7.79
C LYS A 305 20.78 -2.92 8.03
N LEU A 306 19.98 -3.59 8.86
CA LEU A 306 18.64 -3.12 9.26
C LEU A 306 18.74 -1.77 9.98
N TRP A 307 19.71 -1.61 10.87
CA TRP A 307 19.98 -0.36 11.56
C TRP A 307 20.40 0.77 10.62
N SER A 308 21.36 0.50 9.73
CA SER A 308 21.83 1.50 8.77
C SER A 308 20.68 1.97 7.88
N THR A 309 19.82 1.05 7.44
CA THR A 309 18.65 1.41 6.62
C THR A 309 17.61 2.17 7.43
N THR A 310 17.33 1.74 8.66
CA THR A 310 16.33 2.36 9.56
C THR A 310 16.75 3.75 10.03
N ALA A 311 18.04 3.95 10.27
CA ALA A 311 18.60 5.24 10.68
C ALA A 311 18.84 6.19 9.48
N CYS A 312 18.93 5.67 8.26
CA CYS A 312 19.06 6.48 7.03
C CYS A 312 17.71 6.88 6.42
N THR A 313 16.56 6.48 6.99
CA THR A 313 15.25 6.95 6.53
C THR A 313 14.98 8.41 6.94
N SER A 314 16.02 9.25 7.05
CA SER A 314 15.90 10.70 7.11
C SER A 314 15.12 11.15 5.88
N SER A 315 13.94 11.69 6.15
CA SER A 315 13.06 12.42 5.25
C SER A 315 13.60 12.70 3.83
N LEU A 316 12.98 12.09 2.84
CA LEU A 316 12.89 12.66 1.48
C LEU A 316 12.03 13.97 1.46
N ALA A 317 11.68 14.52 2.62
CA ALA A 317 11.12 15.86 2.75
C ALA A 317 12.24 16.91 2.66
N HIS A 318 12.71 17.15 1.44
CA HIS A 318 13.17 18.44 0.92
C HIS A 318 13.89 18.21 -0.42
N THR A 319 13.14 17.86 -1.47
CA THR A 319 13.51 18.21 -2.84
C THR A 319 12.26 18.15 -3.71
N GLN A 320 11.46 19.21 -3.67
CA GLN A 320 10.68 19.71 -4.82
C GLN A 320 9.99 21.05 -4.46
N ARG A 321 10.73 22.14 -4.64
CA ARG A 321 10.30 23.41 -5.25
C ARG A 321 11.55 23.93 -5.99
N PRO A 322 11.44 24.54 -7.18
CA PRO A 322 10.35 25.37 -7.68
C PRO A 322 9.26 24.62 -8.43
#